data_AF-A0A7R9DQV2-F1
#
_entry.id   AF-A0A7R9DQV2-F1
#
_cell.length_a   1.000
_cell.length_b   1.000
_cell.length_c   1.000
_cell.angle_alpha   90.00
_cell.angle_beta   90.00
_cell.angle_gamma   90.00
#
_symmetry.space_group_name_H-M   'P 1'
#
loop_
_entity.id
_entity.type
_entity.pdbx_description
1 polymer ?
#
loop_
_entity_poly.entity_id
_entity_poly.type
_entity_poly.pdbx_seq_one_letter_code
_entity_poly.pdbx_strand_id
1 'polypeptide(L)'
;MGNKVDWTCLAIAENFDPFKIVVDNVERIQVKDVPPNEFIDNPDTPDQDQGCPGVSRRMRLDKKYRNQKFKCGEDNEGYSVKMKMKYYIQYMNTTQDDSPLYIFDSSFG
;
A
#
# COMPACT_ATOMS: atom_id res chain seq x y z
N MET A 1 21.46 15.47 -3.14
CA MET A 1 20.84 14.66 -2.07
C MET A 1 19.73 15.52 -1.50
N GLY A 2 18.48 15.09 -1.58
CA GLY A 2 17.36 15.85 -1.00
C GLY A 2 17.53 15.97 0.52
N ASN A 3 17.10 17.09 1.09
CA ASN A 3 17.13 17.30 2.53
C ASN A 3 15.85 16.71 3.15
N LYS A 4 15.81 16.54 4.48
CA LYS A 4 14.63 15.98 5.17
C LYS A 4 13.36 16.82 4.95
N VAL A 5 13.53 18.12 4.71
CA VAL A 5 12.42 19.06 4.50
C VAL A 5 11.69 18.73 3.20
N ASP A 6 12.40 18.29 2.16
CA ASP A 6 11.79 17.93 0.87
C ASP A 6 10.71 16.84 1.00
N TRP A 7 10.86 15.93 1.97
CA TRP A 7 9.92 14.82 2.20
C TRP A 7 8.71 15.19 3.08
N THR A 8 8.70 16.39 3.67
CA THR A 8 7.66 16.86 4.61
C THR A 8 7.13 18.25 4.24
N CYS A 9 7.43 18.71 3.03
CA CYS A 9 7.20 20.09 2.59
C CYS A 9 5.72 20.44 2.43
N LEU A 10 4.85 19.46 2.21
CA LEU A 10 3.41 19.64 2.05
C LEU A 10 2.65 19.51 3.37
N ALA A 11 3.29 19.03 4.44
CA ALA A 11 2.69 18.78 5.74
C ALA A 11 1.39 17.95 5.63
N ILE A 12 1.39 16.93 4.76
CA ILE A 12 0.24 16.05 4.52
C ILE A 12 -0.16 15.34 5.81
N ALA A 13 0.82 14.95 6.64
CA ALA A 13 0.56 14.32 7.94
C ALA A 13 -0.39 15.15 8.85
N GLU A 14 -0.37 16.48 8.73
CA GLU A 14 -1.17 17.40 9.54
C GLU A 14 -2.44 17.86 8.81
N ASN A 15 -2.40 17.95 7.47
CA ASN A 15 -3.42 18.62 6.67
C ASN A 15 -4.25 17.66 5.79
N PHE A 16 -4.21 16.34 6.03
CA PHE A 16 -4.88 15.36 5.15
C PHE A 16 -6.41 15.33 5.26
N ASP A 17 -7.01 15.93 6.29
CA ASP A 17 -8.44 15.78 6.59
C ASP A 17 -9.39 16.05 5.41
N PRO A 18 -9.18 17.07 4.55
CA PRO A 18 -10.04 17.29 3.39
C PRO A 18 -10.05 16.12 2.40
N PHE A 19 -8.96 15.35 2.30
CA PHE A 19 -8.83 14.21 1.39
C PHE A 19 -9.48 12.92 1.93
N LYS A 20 -9.96 12.93 3.18
CA LYS A 20 -10.71 11.80 3.76
C LYS A 20 -12.16 11.75 3.29
N ILE A 21 -12.66 12.82 2.68
CA ILE A 21 -14.03 12.90 2.18
C ILE A 21 -14.06 12.25 0.79
N VAL A 22 -14.48 10.98 0.74
CA VAL A 22 -14.60 10.19 -0.49
C VAL A 22 -16.06 9.87 -0.74
N VAL A 23 -16.57 10.27 -1.90
CA VAL A 23 -17.89 9.83 -2.39
C VAL A 23 -17.66 8.61 -3.26
N ASP A 24 -17.91 7.43 -2.71
CA ASP A 24 -17.88 6.17 -3.47
C ASP A 24 -19.14 6.09 -4.33
N ASN A 25 -18.96 6.21 -5.64
CA ASN A 25 -20.02 6.17 -6.65
C ASN A 25 -19.85 4.98 -7.61
N VAL A 26 -18.99 4.03 -7.25
CA VAL A 26 -18.61 2.94 -8.14
C VAL A 26 -19.51 1.73 -7.86
N GLU A 27 -20.21 1.25 -8.89
CA GLU A 27 -21.04 0.05 -8.80
C GLU A 27 -20.20 -1.17 -8.40
N ARG A 28 -20.79 -2.06 -7.60
CA ARG A 28 -20.14 -3.28 -7.12
C ARG A 28 -21.01 -4.46 -7.51
N ILE A 29 -20.42 -5.45 -8.17
CA ILE A 29 -21.08 -6.73 -8.46
C ILE A 29 -20.68 -7.79 -7.43
N GLN A 30 -21.50 -8.81 -7.26
CA GLN A 30 -21.16 -9.97 -6.45
C GLN A 30 -20.69 -11.09 -7.37
N VAL A 31 -19.47 -11.62 -7.18
CA VAL A 31 -18.92 -12.72 -8.00
C VAL A 31 -19.91 -13.87 -8.21
N LYS A 32 -20.65 -14.25 -7.16
CA LYS A 32 -21.59 -15.38 -7.19
C LYS A 32 -22.79 -15.15 -8.11
N ASP A 33 -23.11 -13.89 -8.41
CA ASP A 33 -24.30 -13.49 -9.13
C ASP A 33 -24.01 -13.17 -10.61
N VAL A 34 -22.73 -13.14 -11.03
CA VAL A 34 -22.29 -12.83 -12.41
C VAL A 34 -21.54 -14.01 -13.02
N PRO A 35 -22.03 -14.62 -14.12
CA PRO A 35 -21.33 -15.69 -14.81
C PRO A 35 -20.08 -15.15 -15.53
N PRO A 36 -19.03 -15.99 -15.75
CA PRO A 36 -17.75 -15.53 -16.31
C PRO A 36 -17.85 -14.78 -17.66
N ASN A 37 -18.76 -15.20 -18.53
CA ASN A 37 -18.93 -14.56 -19.84
C ASN A 37 -19.48 -13.13 -19.70
N GLU A 38 -20.42 -12.92 -18.79
CA GLU A 38 -21.01 -11.60 -18.53
C GLU A 38 -20.00 -10.64 -17.88
N PHE A 39 -19.07 -11.18 -17.07
CA PHE A 39 -17.95 -10.40 -16.53
C PHE A 39 -16.94 -9.99 -17.62
N ILE A 40 -16.67 -10.86 -18.59
CA ILE A 40 -15.77 -10.54 -19.72
C ILE A 40 -16.36 -9.46 -20.62
N ASP A 41 -17.68 -9.51 -20.84
CA ASP A 41 -18.40 -8.56 -21.70
C ASP A 41 -18.56 -7.18 -21.04
N ASN A 42 -18.47 -7.08 -19.70
CA ASN A 42 -18.53 -5.82 -18.96
C ASN A 42 -17.45 -5.71 -17.86
N PRO A 43 -16.17 -5.53 -18.25
CA PRO A 43 -15.02 -5.64 -17.34
C PRO A 43 -14.87 -4.46 -16.36
N ASP A 44 -15.60 -3.36 -16.58
CA ASP A 44 -15.44 -2.10 -15.84
C ASP A 44 -16.16 -2.09 -14.48
N THR A 45 -16.88 -3.16 -14.13
CA THR A 45 -17.60 -3.25 -12.85
C THR A 45 -16.73 -3.94 -11.81
N PRO A 46 -16.16 -3.23 -10.83
CA PRO A 46 -15.32 -3.86 -9.82
C PRO A 46 -16.15 -4.81 -8.95
N ASP A 47 -15.56 -5.96 -8.70
CA ASP A 47 -16.12 -6.95 -7.80
C ASP A 47 -16.19 -6.41 -6.35
N GLN A 48 -17.29 -6.72 -5.67
CA GLN A 48 -17.44 -6.49 -4.25
C GLN A 48 -16.62 -7.53 -3.49
N ASP A 49 -15.30 -7.35 -3.44
CA ASP A 49 -14.48 -8.06 -2.47
C ASP A 49 -15.00 -7.67 -1.08
N GLN A 50 -15.56 -8.64 -0.35
CA GLN A 50 -15.94 -8.44 1.05
C GLN A 50 -14.65 -8.15 1.80
N GLY A 51 -14.36 -6.86 1.99
CA GLY A 51 -13.10 -6.33 2.48
C GLY A 51 -12.44 -7.28 3.47
N CYS A 52 -11.30 -7.84 3.05
CA CYS A 52 -10.55 -8.80 3.84
C CYS A 52 -10.37 -8.23 5.27
N PRO A 53 -10.86 -8.90 6.33
CA PRO A 53 -10.94 -8.30 7.66
C PRO A 53 -9.59 -7.72 8.08
N GLY A 54 -9.62 -6.41 8.31
CA GLY A 54 -8.45 -5.58 8.46
C GLY A 54 -7.62 -5.90 9.71
N VAL A 55 -6.31 -5.70 9.55
CA VAL A 55 -5.44 -5.07 10.56
C VAL A 55 -5.19 -5.81 11.89
N SER A 56 -5.11 -7.14 11.91
CA SER A 56 -4.40 -7.87 13.01
C SER A 56 -3.09 -8.55 12.58
N ARG A 57 -2.73 -8.46 11.29
CA ARG A 57 -1.56 -9.16 10.72
C ARG A 57 -0.20 -8.51 11.00
N ARG A 58 -0.15 -7.23 11.41
CA ARG A 58 1.12 -6.48 11.57
C ARG A 58 2.06 -7.10 12.61
N MET A 59 1.52 -7.58 13.73
CA MET A 59 2.26 -8.25 14.81
C MET A 59 2.77 -9.66 14.46
N ARG A 60 2.38 -10.22 13.32
CA ARG A 60 2.91 -11.52 12.86
C ARG A 60 4.05 -11.33 11.86
N LEU A 61 4.04 -10.23 11.11
CA LEU A 61 5.04 -9.92 10.08
C LEU A 61 6.39 -9.53 10.67
N ASP A 62 6.39 -8.77 11.78
CA ASP A 62 7.61 -8.30 12.46
C ASP A 62 8.47 -9.43 13.03
N LYS A 63 7.84 -10.51 13.51
CA LYS A 63 8.49 -11.72 14.02
C LYS A 63 8.88 -12.67 12.90
N LYS A 64 7.95 -13.01 12.01
CA LYS A 64 8.18 -14.01 10.95
C LYS A 64 9.20 -13.55 9.92
N TYR A 65 9.16 -12.27 9.54
CA TYR A 65 9.98 -11.72 8.45
C TYR A 65 11.01 -10.69 8.91
N ARG A 66 11.29 -10.64 10.22
CA ARG A 66 12.12 -9.62 10.90
C ARG A 66 13.36 -9.19 10.13
N ASN A 67 14.12 -10.18 9.64
CA ASN A 67 15.42 -9.97 8.98
C ASN A 67 15.36 -10.10 7.45
N GLN A 68 14.22 -10.46 6.87
CA GLN A 68 14.03 -10.55 5.44
C GLN A 68 13.93 -9.15 4.84
N LYS A 69 14.58 -8.97 3.69
CA LYS A 69 14.57 -7.73 2.92
C LYS A 69 13.40 -7.75 1.94
N PHE A 70 12.70 -6.64 1.85
CA PHE A 70 11.62 -6.41 0.90
C PHE A 70 11.96 -5.20 0.05
N LYS A 71 11.60 -5.23 -1.23
CA LYS A 71 11.73 -4.08 -2.14
C LYS A 71 10.79 -2.97 -1.69
N CYS A 72 11.31 -1.75 -1.61
CA CYS A 72 10.56 -0.55 -1.24
C CYS A 72 10.84 0.66 -2.15
N GLY A 73 11.45 0.42 -3.31
CA GLY A 73 11.82 1.43 -4.30
C GLY A 73 12.78 0.88 -5.35
N GLU A 74 13.19 1.76 -6.24
CA GLU A 74 14.21 1.53 -7.27
C GLU A 74 15.17 2.73 -7.27
N ASP A 75 16.43 2.49 -7.58
CA ASP A 75 17.40 3.58 -7.80
C ASP A 75 17.36 4.09 -9.24
N ASN A 76 18.24 5.06 -9.55
CA ASN A 76 18.28 5.70 -10.87
C ASN A 76 18.70 4.76 -12.01
N GLU A 77 19.23 3.57 -11.69
CA GLU A 77 19.67 2.55 -12.64
C GLU A 77 18.67 1.36 -12.70
N GLY A 78 17.56 1.46 -11.97
CA GLY A 78 16.52 0.43 -11.91
C GLY A 78 16.82 -0.72 -10.94
N TYR A 79 17.90 -0.64 -10.15
CA TYR A 79 18.16 -1.66 -9.15
C TYR A 79 17.21 -1.52 -7.96
N SER A 80 16.79 -2.66 -7.41
CA SER A 80 15.86 -2.69 -6.30
C SER A 80 16.48 -2.15 -5.01
N VAL A 81 15.87 -1.10 -4.47
CA VAL A 81 16.16 -0.64 -3.10
C VAL A 81 15.37 -1.51 -2.13
N LYS A 82 16.08 -2.19 -1.22
CA LYS A 82 15.47 -3.15 -0.28
C LYS A 82 15.78 -2.82 1.18
N MET A 83 14.78 -2.97 2.05
CA MET A 83 14.91 -2.77 3.51
C MET A 83 14.43 -3.99 4.30
N LYS A 84 15.05 -4.26 5.45
CA LYS A 84 14.58 -5.33 6.36
C LYS A 84 13.24 -4.95 6.98
N MET A 85 12.33 -5.93 7.12
CA MET A 85 11.00 -5.71 7.71
C MET A 85 11.05 -4.98 9.06
N LYS A 86 11.99 -5.34 9.94
CA LYS A 86 12.13 -4.67 11.26
C LYS A 86 12.36 -3.16 11.16
N TYR A 87 13.12 -2.71 10.16
CA TYR A 87 13.40 -1.29 9.96
C TYR A 87 12.24 -0.59 9.28
N TYR A 88 11.58 -1.25 8.32
CA TYR A 88 10.38 -0.72 7.70
C TYR A 88 9.24 -0.48 8.71
N ILE A 89 9.02 -1.42 9.64
CA ILE A 89 8.03 -1.23 10.70
C ILE A 89 8.41 -0.08 11.64
N GLN A 90 9.68 0.05 12.00
CA GLN A 90 10.16 1.18 12.80
C GLN A 90 9.94 2.52 12.08
N TYR A 91 10.24 2.56 10.78
CA TYR A 91 9.99 3.72 9.92
C TYR A 91 8.50 4.09 9.89
N MET A 92 7.61 3.14 9.59
CA MET A 92 6.15 3.39 9.54
C MET A 92 5.57 3.90 10.87
N ASN A 93 6.17 3.57 12.02
CA ASN A 93 5.70 4.05 13.32
C ASN A 93 6.13 5.49 13.64
N THR A 94 7.05 6.07 12.87
CA THR A 94 7.71 7.34 13.23
C THR A 94 7.74 8.36 12.10
N THR A 95 7.54 7.93 10.85
CA THR A 95 7.58 8.82 9.69
C THR A 95 6.41 9.80 9.68
N GLN A 96 6.68 11.00 9.16
CA GLN A 96 5.69 12.01 8.80
C GLN A 96 5.86 12.42 7.33
N ASP A 97 6.58 11.61 6.54
CA ASP A 97 6.82 11.91 5.13
C ASP A 97 5.48 12.03 4.39
N ASP A 98 5.39 13.02 3.51
CA ASP A 98 4.19 13.30 2.71
C ASP A 98 3.84 12.13 1.79
N SER A 99 4.86 11.42 1.31
CA SER A 99 4.76 10.17 0.56
C SER A 99 5.77 9.17 1.11
N PRO A 100 5.38 8.34 2.11
CA PRO A 100 6.29 7.40 2.75
C PRO A 100 6.87 6.35 1.80
N LEU A 101 8.02 5.77 2.18
CA LEU A 101 8.53 4.55 1.54
C LEU A 101 7.46 3.46 1.57
N TYR A 102 7.28 2.77 0.44
CA TYR A 102 6.22 1.77 0.27
C TYR A 102 6.81 0.43 -0.16
N ILE A 103 6.57 -0.63 0.62
CA ILE A 103 6.95 -1.98 0.21
C ILE A 103 6.10 -2.40 -0.99
N PHE A 104 6.78 -2.75 -2.09
CA PHE A 104 6.20 -3.33 -3.28
C PHE A 104 7.17 -4.37 -3.84
N ASP A 105 6.91 -5.65 -3.58
CA ASP A 105 7.84 -6.75 -3.86
C ASP A 105 7.18 -7.84 -4.71
N SER A 106 7.53 -7.87 -5.99
CA SER A 106 7.08 -8.89 -6.95
C SER A 106 7.86 -10.20 -6.87
N SER A 107 8.96 -10.23 -6.12
CA SER A 107 9.83 -11.41 -5.94
C SER A 107 9.49 -12.21 -4.68
N PHE A 108 8.43 -11.83 -3.95
CA PHE A 108 7.99 -12.51 -2.75
C PHE A 108 7.28 -13.83 -3.08
N GLY A 109 7.89 -14.95 -2.69
CA GLY A 109 7.39 -16.32 -2.85
C GLY A 109 8.26 -17.30 -2.08
#